data_AF-A0A6P8MK86-F1
#
_entry.id   AF-A0A6P8MK86-F1
#
_cell.length_a   1.000
_cell.length_b   1.000
_cell.length_c   1.000
_cell.angle_alpha   90.00
_cell.angle_beta   90.00
_cell.angle_gamma   90.00
#
_symmetry.space_group_name_H-M   'P 1'
#
loop_
_entity.id
_entity.type
_entity.pdbx_description
1 polymer ?
#
loop_
_entity_poly.entity_id
_entity_poly.type
_entity_poly.pdbx_seq_one_letter_code
_entity_poly.pdbx_strand_id
1 'polypeptide(L)'
;MFKPKTLRQTIVPSLVMNFLFGMGISDVFSKKPSKLIEYAYTLCVLILVNVVGILMVPYFNKYYIISMLSLSRVAFKLLIYANLWTLSTLIAASRLNAQKLRTLIALVETNDQAMERIGLPRMYRTLFMYQIKEFVVYGFITVVFVAVTSKWHFATSTPTMMKLCLSLVAHVPFVVIYVSSATFGFWVTCLRLKLHQLNQLLHSMLATMTPESSLHKRFLQTKNDFENNKFWSFRNEQGSHGNTNKIRSIKQMHLKIIKIVKVVNDAFGMQILLLMITSVIFTITFLYILYRIIWLDLTMDELIKELVSVICWFLVYASQILHVNHVCAKTNSEVTIMGDVICDLYEPSTSNEFRAEIRNFTLQLIQNPVVFTARGYFNLDHTFIQAVIGTITTYLIIMIQVGDVTKSQTAKTLNNESDEILF
;
A
#
# COMPACT_ATOMS: atom_id res chain seq x y z
N MET A 1 -11.15 -7.23 -25.38
CA MET A 1 -10.27 -7.09 -24.20
C MET A 1 -9.20 -6.04 -24.50
N PHE A 2 -9.23 -4.88 -23.83
CA PHE A 2 -8.30 -3.77 -24.07
C PHE A 2 -6.85 -4.19 -23.79
N LYS A 3 -5.91 -3.87 -24.68
CA LYS A 3 -4.47 -4.14 -24.52
C LYS A 3 -3.71 -2.81 -24.57
N PRO A 4 -3.19 -2.31 -23.43
CA PRO A 4 -2.45 -1.05 -23.41
C PRO A 4 -1.13 -1.19 -24.16
N LYS A 5 -0.86 -0.23 -25.06
CA LYS A 5 0.39 -0.15 -25.86
C LYS A 5 1.43 0.78 -25.24
N THR A 6 1.02 1.68 -24.35
CA THR A 6 1.89 2.66 -23.71
C THR A 6 1.76 2.61 -22.18
N LEU A 7 2.80 3.07 -21.48
CA LEU A 7 2.76 3.26 -20.04
C LEU A 7 1.58 4.17 -19.64
N ARG A 8 1.35 5.23 -20.41
CA ARG A 8 0.24 6.17 -20.20
C ARG A 8 -1.13 5.48 -20.20
N GLN A 9 -1.37 4.56 -21.14
CA GLN A 9 -2.62 3.77 -21.17
C GLN A 9 -2.72 2.79 -19.99
N THR A 10 -1.58 2.30 -19.51
CA THR A 10 -1.50 1.36 -18.39
C THR A 10 -1.89 2.02 -17.06
N ILE A 11 -1.49 3.28 -16.86
CA ILE A 11 -1.73 4.01 -15.60
C ILE A 11 -3.08 4.73 -15.54
N VAL A 12 -3.89 4.72 -16.61
CA VAL A 12 -5.18 5.44 -16.67
C VAL A 12 -6.10 5.09 -15.49
N PRO A 13 -6.33 3.82 -15.11
CA PRO A 13 -7.22 3.52 -13.99
C PRO A 13 -6.74 4.16 -12.68
N SER A 14 -5.42 4.12 -12.41
CA SER A 14 -4.81 4.81 -11.27
C SER A 14 -5.13 6.30 -11.30
N LEU A 15 -4.88 6.95 -12.45
CA LEU A 15 -5.00 8.39 -12.54
C LEU A 15 -6.46 8.84 -12.44
N VAL A 16 -7.40 8.08 -13.01
CA VAL A 16 -8.85 8.34 -12.88
C VAL A 16 -9.28 8.22 -11.42
N MET A 17 -8.92 7.13 -10.74
CA MET A 17 -9.28 6.95 -9.32
C MET A 17 -8.69 8.06 -8.45
N ASN A 18 -7.42 8.43 -8.64
CA ASN A 18 -6.83 9.55 -7.91
C ASN A 18 -7.52 10.88 -8.23
N PHE A 19 -7.91 11.11 -9.49
CA PHE A 19 -8.58 12.35 -9.91
C PHE A 19 -9.96 12.50 -9.26
N LEU A 20 -10.74 11.42 -9.18
CA LEU A 20 -12.06 11.40 -8.52
C LEU A 20 -12.00 11.86 -7.06
N PHE A 21 -10.89 11.59 -6.36
CA PHE A 21 -10.71 11.96 -4.95
C PHE A 21 -9.79 13.18 -4.74
N GLY A 22 -9.59 14.02 -5.77
CA GLY A 22 -8.81 15.26 -5.66
C GLY A 22 -7.29 15.08 -5.61
N MET A 23 -6.80 13.84 -5.74
CA MET A 23 -5.38 13.46 -5.72
C MET A 23 -4.74 13.37 -7.11
N GLY A 24 -5.52 13.53 -8.18
CA GLY A 24 -5.08 13.29 -9.56
C GLY A 24 -4.33 14.45 -10.22
N ILE A 25 -3.60 14.10 -11.28
CA ILE A 25 -2.90 15.04 -12.16
C ILE A 25 -3.75 15.26 -13.43
N SER A 26 -3.88 16.51 -13.90
CA SER A 26 -4.76 16.87 -15.02
C SER A 26 -4.25 16.42 -16.40
N ASP A 27 -2.99 15.99 -16.48
CA ASP A 27 -2.34 15.51 -17.69
C ASP A 27 -3.16 14.40 -18.39
N VAL A 28 -3.99 13.64 -17.67
CA VAL A 28 -4.90 12.63 -18.24
C VAL A 28 -5.87 13.23 -19.27
N PHE A 29 -6.43 14.40 -18.97
CA PHE A 29 -7.56 14.98 -19.71
C PHE A 29 -7.16 16.21 -20.54
N SER A 30 -6.05 16.89 -20.20
CA SER A 30 -5.59 18.07 -20.93
C SER A 30 -4.16 17.91 -21.47
N LYS A 31 -3.96 18.33 -22.73
CA LYS A 31 -2.62 18.41 -23.37
C LYS A 31 -1.76 19.55 -22.82
N LYS A 32 -2.36 20.56 -22.17
CA LYS A 32 -1.68 21.68 -21.50
C LYS A 32 -2.25 21.83 -20.08
N PRO A 33 -1.67 21.15 -19.07
CA PRO A 33 -2.14 21.24 -17.69
C PRO A 33 -1.83 22.63 -17.11
N SER A 34 -2.86 23.39 -16.75
CA SER A 34 -2.66 24.62 -15.96
C SER A 34 -2.51 24.24 -14.50
N LYS A 35 -1.34 24.53 -13.92
CA LYS A 35 -1.09 24.31 -12.48
C LYS A 35 -2.15 25.00 -11.63
N LEU A 36 -2.58 26.20 -12.01
CA LEU A 36 -3.60 26.97 -11.28
C LEU A 36 -4.93 26.21 -11.17
N ILE A 37 -5.39 25.60 -12.27
CA ILE A 37 -6.64 24.83 -12.29
C ILE A 37 -6.53 23.58 -11.40
N GLU A 38 -5.38 22.91 -11.42
CA GLU A 38 -5.13 21.76 -10.54
C GLU A 38 -5.17 22.12 -9.05
N TYR A 39 -4.55 23.24 -8.67
CA TYR A 39 -4.59 23.73 -7.28
C TYR A 39 -5.99 24.18 -6.88
N ALA A 40 -6.70 24.91 -7.76
CA ALA A 40 -8.07 25.32 -7.51
C ALA A 40 -9.00 24.11 -7.32
N TYR A 41 -8.90 23.10 -8.20
CA TYR A 41 -9.68 21.87 -8.08
C TYR A 41 -9.40 21.14 -6.77
N THR A 42 -8.13 20.92 -6.41
CA THR A 42 -7.78 20.28 -5.13
C THR A 42 -8.28 21.09 -3.93
N LEU A 43 -8.20 22.42 -3.97
CA LEU A 43 -8.73 23.28 -2.92
C LEU A 43 -10.26 23.15 -2.79
N CYS A 44 -10.98 23.15 -3.92
CA CYS A 44 -12.43 22.92 -3.92
C CYS A 44 -12.81 21.56 -3.33
N VAL A 45 -12.09 20.49 -3.70
CA VAL A 45 -12.33 19.14 -3.15
C VAL A 45 -12.05 19.11 -1.64
N LEU A 46 -10.95 19.73 -1.18
CA LEU A 46 -10.63 19.83 0.24
C LEU A 46 -11.72 20.55 1.03
N ILE A 47 -12.20 21.69 0.53
CA ILE A 47 -13.29 22.45 1.15
C ILE A 47 -14.55 21.60 1.19
N LEU A 48 -14.93 20.99 0.07
CA LEU A 48 -16.13 20.14 -0.04
C LEU A 48 -16.09 18.99 0.97
N VAL A 49 -14.98 18.25 1.02
CA VAL A 49 -14.81 17.10 1.92
C VAL A 49 -14.91 17.52 3.39
N ASN A 50 -14.27 18.63 3.78
CA ASN A 50 -14.31 19.10 5.16
C ASN A 50 -15.69 19.64 5.54
N VAL A 51 -16.33 20.42 4.66
CA VAL A 51 -17.67 20.96 4.90
C VAL A 51 -18.69 19.82 5.02
N VAL A 52 -18.69 18.87 4.08
CA VAL A 52 -19.58 17.70 4.15
C VAL A 52 -19.29 16.87 5.40
N GLY A 53 -18.01 16.64 5.73
CA GLY A 53 -17.61 15.92 6.94
C GLY A 53 -18.17 16.55 8.22
N ILE A 54 -17.98 17.86 8.39
CA ILE A 54 -18.45 18.62 9.56
C ILE A 54 -19.97 18.66 9.63
N LEU A 55 -20.65 18.92 8.50
CA LEU A 55 -22.11 18.94 8.43
C LEU A 55 -22.75 17.61 8.80
N MET A 56 -22.07 16.49 8.57
CA MET A 56 -22.58 15.15 8.86
C MET A 56 -22.41 14.70 10.32
N VAL A 57 -21.50 15.34 11.09
CA VAL A 57 -21.29 15.04 12.53
C VAL A 57 -22.58 15.05 13.37
N PRO A 58 -23.46 16.07 13.32
CA PRO A 58 -24.70 16.06 14.10
C PRO A 58 -25.65 14.93 13.69
N TYR A 59 -25.67 14.55 12.42
CA TYR A 59 -26.49 13.45 11.91
C TYR A 59 -25.98 12.09 12.41
N PHE A 60 -24.66 11.89 12.45
CA PHE A 60 -24.08 10.71 13.09
C PHE A 60 -24.46 10.63 14.58
N ASN A 61 -24.36 11.74 15.33
CA ASN A 61 -24.78 11.73 16.74
C ASN A 61 -26.27 11.41 16.94
N LYS A 62 -27.12 11.74 15.96
CA LYS A 62 -28.58 11.55 16.04
C LYS A 62 -29.03 10.15 15.62
N TYR A 63 -28.45 9.60 14.56
CA TYR A 63 -28.97 8.38 13.90
C TYR A 63 -28.10 7.15 14.06
N TYR A 64 -26.83 7.32 14.41
CA TYR A 64 -25.91 6.21 14.61
C TYR A 64 -26.12 5.62 16.01
N ILE A 65 -26.33 4.31 16.07
CA ILE A 65 -26.39 3.58 17.34
C ILE A 65 -24.95 3.52 17.85
N ILE A 66 -24.60 4.42 18.76
CA ILE A 66 -23.35 4.36 19.51
C ILE A 66 -23.70 3.72 20.85
N SER A 67 -23.06 2.59 21.19
CA SER A 67 -23.07 2.00 22.53
C SER A 67 -23.03 3.07 23.64
N MET A 68 -23.88 2.91 24.65
CA MET A 68 -24.29 3.81 25.76
C MET A 68 -23.16 4.43 26.63
N LEU A 69 -21.90 4.26 26.26
CA LEU A 69 -20.76 4.76 27.03
C LEU A 69 -20.37 6.19 26.58
N SER A 70 -20.34 7.14 27.50
CA SER A 70 -19.89 8.52 27.24
C SER A 70 -18.49 8.58 26.60
N LEU A 71 -17.59 7.69 27.02
CA LEU A 71 -16.23 7.55 26.48
C LEU A 71 -16.22 7.07 25.01
N SER A 72 -17.17 6.22 24.60
CA SER A 72 -17.26 5.75 23.20
C SER A 72 -17.69 6.88 22.27
N ARG A 73 -18.59 7.77 22.72
CA ARG A 73 -19.06 8.93 21.96
C ARG A 73 -17.94 9.95 21.71
N VAL A 74 -17.10 10.21 22.72
CA VAL A 74 -15.93 11.09 22.56
C VAL A 74 -14.91 10.47 21.61
N ALA A 75 -14.57 9.19 21.82
CA ALA A 75 -13.65 8.47 20.94
C ALA A 75 -14.15 8.44 19.49
N PHE A 76 -15.45 8.22 19.27
CA PHE A 76 -16.06 8.21 17.94
C PHE A 76 -15.97 9.58 17.24
N LYS A 77 -16.22 10.68 17.96
CA LYS A 77 -16.02 12.03 17.41
C LYS A 77 -14.56 12.29 17.04
N LEU A 78 -13.62 11.93 17.93
CA LEU A 78 -12.18 12.05 17.68
C LEU A 78 -11.78 11.24 16.44
N LEU A 79 -12.34 10.05 16.26
CA LEU A 79 -12.10 9.19 15.10
C LEU A 79 -12.57 9.83 13.80
N ILE A 80 -13.75 10.47 13.79
CA ILE A 80 -14.25 11.21 12.61
C ILE A 80 -13.30 12.36 12.26
N TYR A 81 -12.92 13.18 13.25
CA TYR A 81 -12.01 14.30 13.01
C TYR A 81 -10.62 13.84 12.56
N ALA A 82 -10.10 12.76 13.16
CA ALA A 82 -8.83 12.16 12.74
C ALA A 82 -8.89 11.66 11.29
N ASN A 83 -9.98 10.99 10.88
CA ASN A 83 -10.17 10.57 9.51
C ASN A 83 -10.26 11.74 8.52
N LEU A 84 -10.97 12.83 8.88
CA LEU A 84 -11.02 14.06 8.06
C LEU A 84 -9.65 14.71 7.92
N TRP A 85 -8.87 14.72 9.00
CA TRP A 85 -7.50 15.21 9.00
C TRP A 85 -6.58 14.35 8.13
N THR A 86 -6.63 13.02 8.25
CA THR A 86 -5.87 12.11 7.39
C THR A 86 -6.26 12.29 5.93
N LEU A 87 -7.55 12.39 5.62
CA LEU A 87 -8.03 12.61 4.27
C LEU A 87 -7.50 13.93 3.68
N SER A 88 -7.56 15.01 4.45
CA SER A 88 -7.08 16.33 4.04
C SER A 88 -5.57 16.34 3.79
N THR A 89 -4.80 15.71 4.69
CA THR A 89 -3.34 15.62 4.57
C THR A 89 -2.91 14.73 3.40
N LEU A 90 -3.61 13.63 3.10
CA LEU A 90 -3.34 12.78 1.93
C LEU A 90 -3.58 13.54 0.62
N ILE A 91 -4.72 14.24 0.51
CA ILE A 91 -5.06 15.03 -0.69
C ILE A 91 -4.02 16.14 -0.91
N ALA A 92 -3.66 16.87 0.16
CA ALA A 92 -2.63 17.91 0.09
C ALA A 92 -1.26 17.34 -0.28
N ALA A 93 -0.83 16.25 0.35
CA ALA A 93 0.43 15.59 0.08
C ALA A 93 0.52 15.09 -1.37
N SER A 94 -0.56 14.53 -1.92
CA SER A 94 -0.60 14.10 -3.32
C SER A 94 -0.40 15.27 -4.28
N ARG A 95 -1.07 16.40 -4.03
CA ARG A 95 -0.92 17.62 -4.86
C ARG A 95 0.49 18.18 -4.79
N LEU A 96 1.10 18.26 -3.61
CA LEU A 96 2.47 18.75 -3.44
C LEU A 96 3.50 17.86 -4.18
N ASN A 97 3.23 16.56 -4.28
CA ASN A 97 4.12 15.61 -4.96
C ASN A 97 3.77 15.36 -6.43
N ALA A 98 2.79 16.08 -7.00
CA ALA A 98 2.35 15.87 -8.38
C ALA A 98 3.48 16.05 -9.41
N GLN A 99 4.41 16.98 -9.20
CA GLN A 99 5.57 17.15 -10.09
C GLN A 99 6.53 15.95 -10.03
N LYS A 100 6.75 15.38 -8.84
CA LYS A 100 7.60 14.18 -8.68
C LYS A 100 6.97 12.97 -9.36
N LEU A 101 5.64 12.84 -9.31
CA LEU A 101 4.92 11.77 -10.02
C LEU A 101 5.06 11.90 -11.56
N ARG A 102 5.08 13.12 -12.12
CA ARG A 102 5.39 13.32 -13.55
C ARG A 102 6.81 12.88 -13.90
N THR A 103 7.79 13.26 -13.07
CA THR A 103 9.18 12.81 -13.22
C THR A 103 9.29 11.29 -13.14
N LEU A 104 8.54 10.66 -12.23
CA LEU A 104 8.47 9.20 -12.09
C LEU A 104 7.97 8.53 -13.37
N ILE A 105 6.86 9.02 -13.94
CA ILE A 105 6.31 8.49 -15.20
C ILE A 105 7.36 8.56 -16.32
N ALA A 106 8.00 9.72 -16.51
CA ALA A 106 9.02 9.90 -17.54
C ALA A 106 10.24 8.98 -17.35
N LEU A 107 10.67 8.78 -16.11
CA LEU A 107 11.82 7.93 -15.80
C LEU A 107 11.50 6.45 -16.03
N VAL A 108 10.29 6.00 -15.69
CA VAL A 108 9.84 4.63 -15.97
C VAL A 108 9.71 4.38 -17.47
N GLU A 109 9.18 5.34 -18.23
CA GLU A 109 9.07 5.24 -19.69
C GLU A 109 10.45 5.16 -20.36
N THR A 110 11.39 6.00 -19.92
CA THR A 110 12.78 5.95 -20.40
C THR A 110 13.44 4.61 -20.06
N ASN A 111 13.13 4.05 -18.89
CA ASN A 111 13.62 2.73 -18.50
C ASN A 111 12.97 1.60 -19.31
N ASP A 112 11.67 1.66 -19.59
CA ASP A 112 10.98 0.70 -20.49
C ASP A 112 11.63 0.66 -21.88
N GLN A 113 11.90 1.82 -22.46
CA GLN A 113 12.59 1.91 -23.76
C GLN A 113 13.99 1.29 -23.70
N ALA A 114 14.71 1.48 -22.58
CA ALA A 114 16.04 0.90 -22.42
C ALA A 114 16.00 -0.63 -22.23
N MET A 115 15.00 -1.16 -21.52
CA MET A 115 14.79 -2.60 -21.37
C MET A 115 14.39 -3.25 -22.71
N GLU A 116 13.58 -2.59 -23.52
CA GLU A 116 13.19 -3.07 -24.85
C GLU A 116 14.39 -3.16 -25.81
N ARG A 117 15.34 -2.22 -25.73
CA ARG A 117 16.61 -2.30 -26.49
C ARG A 117 17.47 -3.51 -26.14
N ILE A 118 17.30 -4.07 -24.93
CA ILE A 118 17.97 -5.30 -24.49
C ILE A 118 17.17 -6.55 -24.90
N GLY A 119 15.99 -6.39 -25.51
CA GLY A 119 15.11 -7.48 -25.94
C GLY A 119 14.10 -7.91 -24.89
N LEU A 120 13.94 -7.16 -23.78
CA LEU A 120 12.94 -7.48 -22.75
C LEU A 120 11.56 -6.94 -23.16
N PRO A 121 10.48 -7.76 -23.09
CA PRO A 121 9.15 -7.34 -23.50
C PRO A 121 8.53 -6.34 -22.51
N ARG A 122 7.70 -5.42 -23.02
CA ARG A 122 6.94 -4.49 -22.18
C ARG A 122 5.78 -5.22 -21.45
N MET A 123 5.73 -5.12 -20.12
CA MET A 123 4.72 -5.84 -19.29
C MET A 123 3.47 -5.02 -18.96
N TYR A 124 3.04 -4.14 -19.87
CA TYR A 124 1.91 -3.24 -19.69
C TYR A 124 0.57 -3.94 -19.45
N ARG A 125 0.31 -5.07 -20.13
CA ARG A 125 -0.92 -5.83 -19.92
C ARG A 125 -1.00 -6.40 -18.50
N THR A 126 0.09 -6.97 -18.00
CA THR A 126 0.17 -7.55 -16.66
C THR A 126 -0.05 -6.48 -15.60
N LEU A 127 0.60 -5.32 -15.75
CA LEU A 127 0.42 -4.17 -14.86
C LEU A 127 -1.01 -3.62 -14.86
N PHE A 128 -1.61 -3.46 -16.04
CA PHE A 128 -2.98 -2.98 -16.16
C PHE A 128 -3.98 -3.94 -15.51
N MET A 129 -3.83 -5.25 -15.74
CA MET A 129 -4.71 -6.26 -15.15
C MET A 129 -4.53 -6.36 -13.63
N TYR A 130 -3.30 -6.22 -13.13
CA TYR A 130 -3.03 -6.16 -11.70
C TYR A 130 -3.80 -5.00 -11.06
N GLN A 131 -3.70 -3.79 -11.63
CA GLN A 131 -4.41 -2.61 -11.15
C GLN A 131 -5.93 -2.76 -11.17
N ILE A 132 -6.50 -3.30 -12.26
CA ILE A 132 -7.95 -3.50 -12.35
C ILE A 132 -8.41 -4.51 -11.29
N LYS A 133 -7.70 -5.64 -11.13
CA LYS A 133 -8.03 -6.63 -10.10
C LYS A 133 -7.99 -6.02 -8.71
N GLU A 134 -6.97 -5.24 -8.40
CA GLU A 134 -6.81 -4.55 -7.13
C GLU A 134 -7.98 -3.60 -6.84
N PHE A 135 -8.35 -2.74 -7.80
CA PHE A 135 -9.51 -1.84 -7.64
C PHE A 135 -10.85 -2.57 -7.55
N VAL A 136 -11.04 -3.68 -8.29
CA VAL A 136 -12.27 -4.49 -8.21
C VAL A 136 -12.40 -5.13 -6.83
N VAL A 137 -11.31 -5.70 -6.29
CA VAL A 137 -11.31 -6.30 -4.95
C VAL A 137 -11.62 -5.24 -3.89
N TYR A 138 -10.93 -4.09 -3.92
CA TYR A 138 -11.22 -3.03 -2.96
C TYR A 138 -12.61 -2.43 -3.13
N GLY A 139 -13.09 -2.26 -4.36
CA GLY A 139 -14.46 -1.81 -4.63
C GLY A 139 -15.49 -2.77 -4.06
N PHE A 140 -15.29 -4.08 -4.22
CA PHE A 140 -16.15 -5.10 -3.64
C PHE A 140 -16.15 -5.04 -2.10
N ILE A 141 -14.98 -4.97 -1.47
CA ILE A 141 -14.84 -4.80 -0.01
C ILE A 141 -15.56 -3.54 0.46
N THR A 142 -15.42 -2.41 -0.26
CA THR A 142 -16.12 -1.15 0.03
C THR A 142 -17.63 -1.33 0.05
N VAL A 143 -18.18 -1.95 -1.00
CA VAL A 143 -19.62 -2.12 -1.16
C VAL A 143 -20.18 -3.03 -0.06
N VAL A 144 -19.51 -4.13 0.23
CA VAL A 144 -19.88 -5.04 1.34
C VAL A 144 -19.85 -4.28 2.65
N PHE A 145 -18.81 -3.49 2.91
CA PHE A 145 -18.69 -2.75 4.16
C PHE A 145 -19.81 -1.71 4.32
N VAL A 146 -20.07 -0.91 3.28
CA VAL A 146 -21.17 0.06 3.26
C VAL A 146 -22.53 -0.62 3.48
N ALA A 147 -22.75 -1.79 2.88
CA ALA A 147 -24.00 -2.54 3.05
C ALA A 147 -24.18 -3.04 4.49
N VAL A 148 -23.11 -3.57 5.10
CA VAL A 148 -23.09 -4.03 6.50
C VAL A 148 -23.39 -2.86 7.45
N THR A 149 -22.70 -1.73 7.30
CA THR A 149 -22.91 -0.54 8.14
C THR A 149 -24.32 0.03 7.98
N SER A 150 -24.83 0.10 6.74
CA SER A 150 -26.19 0.61 6.46
C SER A 150 -27.28 -0.24 7.12
N LYS A 151 -27.07 -1.56 7.22
CA LYS A 151 -28.04 -2.51 7.80
C LYS A 151 -28.05 -2.50 9.32
N TRP A 152 -26.88 -2.44 9.96
CA TRP A 152 -26.75 -2.75 11.39
C TRP A 152 -26.48 -1.56 12.32
N HIS A 153 -26.04 -0.42 11.80
CA HIS A 153 -25.52 0.66 12.65
C HIS A 153 -26.43 1.87 12.83
N PHE A 154 -27.49 1.98 12.02
CA PHE A 154 -28.43 3.09 12.10
C PHE A 154 -29.70 2.68 12.83
N ALA A 155 -30.26 3.62 13.61
CA ALA A 155 -31.54 3.44 14.28
C ALA A 155 -32.62 2.94 13.30
N THR A 156 -33.52 2.07 13.79
CA THR A 156 -34.62 1.51 13.00
C THR A 156 -35.54 2.59 12.43
N SER A 157 -35.67 3.72 13.14
CA SER A 157 -36.44 4.91 12.74
C SER A 157 -35.79 5.77 11.63
N THR A 158 -34.54 5.52 11.26
CA THR A 158 -33.83 6.34 10.27
C THR A 158 -34.32 6.02 8.84
N PRO A 159 -34.67 7.03 8.01
CA PRO A 159 -35.03 6.81 6.61
C PRO A 159 -33.91 6.13 5.80
N THR A 160 -34.28 5.23 4.89
CA THR A 160 -33.32 4.44 4.08
C THR A 160 -32.33 5.29 3.30
N MET A 161 -32.79 6.39 2.70
CA MET A 161 -31.90 7.32 1.97
C MET A 161 -30.86 7.98 2.88
N MET A 162 -31.24 8.32 4.12
CA MET A 162 -30.33 8.91 5.09
C MET A 162 -29.27 7.89 5.55
N LYS A 163 -29.67 6.63 5.76
CA LYS A 163 -28.72 5.53 6.07
C LYS A 163 -27.67 5.38 4.97
N LEU A 164 -28.11 5.35 3.71
CA LEU A 164 -27.22 5.21 2.56
C LEU A 164 -26.25 6.41 2.45
N CYS A 165 -26.76 7.64 2.55
CA CYS A 165 -25.92 8.85 2.49
C CYS A 165 -24.88 8.91 3.62
N LEU A 166 -25.29 8.67 4.87
CA LEU A 166 -24.37 8.65 6.02
C LEU A 166 -23.33 7.54 5.88
N SER A 167 -23.75 6.35 5.43
CA SER A 167 -22.83 5.25 5.20
C SER A 167 -21.81 5.58 4.10
N LEU A 168 -22.23 6.14 2.97
CA LEU A 168 -21.30 6.50 1.90
C LEU A 168 -20.25 7.52 2.36
N VAL A 169 -20.69 8.59 3.04
CA VAL A 169 -19.77 9.63 3.53
C VAL A 169 -18.79 9.07 4.58
N ALA A 170 -19.25 8.22 5.49
CA ALA A 170 -18.40 7.61 6.51
C ALA A 170 -17.24 6.79 5.91
N HIS A 171 -17.43 6.20 4.72
CA HIS A 171 -16.45 5.34 4.07
C HIS A 171 -15.56 6.06 3.04
N VAL A 172 -15.76 7.35 2.78
CA VAL A 172 -14.88 8.12 1.87
C VAL A 172 -13.41 8.11 2.32
N PRO A 173 -13.07 8.34 3.61
CA PRO A 173 -11.67 8.29 4.07
C PRO A 173 -11.01 6.94 3.78
N PHE A 174 -11.76 5.85 4.00
CA PHE A 174 -11.37 4.49 3.66
C PHE A 174 -11.02 4.37 2.17
N VAL A 175 -11.91 4.77 1.26
CA VAL A 175 -11.65 4.65 -0.18
C VAL A 175 -10.39 5.44 -0.59
N VAL A 176 -10.18 6.63 -0.05
CA VAL A 176 -9.00 7.45 -0.35
C VAL A 176 -7.71 6.82 0.15
N ILE A 177 -7.74 6.23 1.34
CA ILE A 177 -6.65 5.44 1.91
C ILE A 177 -6.28 4.24 1.00
N TYR A 178 -7.27 3.51 0.47
CA TYR A 178 -7.02 2.42 -0.47
C TYR A 178 -6.49 2.91 -1.81
N VAL A 179 -7.07 3.96 -2.39
CA VAL A 179 -6.57 4.53 -3.65
C VAL A 179 -5.12 5.01 -3.48
N SER A 180 -4.79 5.62 -2.34
CA SER A 180 -3.43 6.05 -1.99
C SER A 180 -2.45 4.86 -1.93
N SER A 181 -2.79 3.82 -1.17
CA SER A 181 -1.93 2.65 -1.00
C SER A 181 -1.80 1.82 -2.29
N ALA A 182 -2.87 1.66 -3.06
CA ALA A 182 -2.87 0.98 -4.36
C ALA A 182 -2.02 1.73 -5.39
N THR A 183 -2.03 3.07 -5.36
CA THR A 183 -1.20 3.88 -6.27
C THR A 183 0.28 3.70 -5.98
N PHE A 184 0.67 3.69 -4.70
CA PHE A 184 2.04 3.35 -4.30
C PHE A 184 2.40 1.90 -4.69
N GLY A 185 1.53 0.94 -4.34
CA GLY A 185 1.71 -0.48 -4.62
C GLY A 185 1.85 -0.78 -6.12
N PHE A 186 1.16 -0.03 -6.98
CA PHE A 186 1.32 -0.10 -8.43
C PHE A 186 2.76 0.23 -8.87
N TRP A 187 3.34 1.34 -8.39
CA TRP A 187 4.70 1.74 -8.76
C TRP A 187 5.75 0.77 -8.23
N VAL A 188 5.59 0.29 -7.00
CA VAL A 188 6.46 -0.73 -6.42
C VAL A 188 6.37 -2.04 -7.21
N THR A 189 5.15 -2.47 -7.57
CA THR A 189 4.93 -3.67 -8.40
C THR A 189 5.52 -3.51 -9.81
N CYS A 190 5.45 -2.31 -10.40
CA CYS A 190 6.13 -2.01 -11.66
C CYS A 190 7.66 -2.23 -11.55
N LEU A 191 8.28 -1.77 -10.46
CA LEU A 191 9.70 -1.98 -10.21
C LEU A 191 10.03 -3.46 -9.97
N ARG A 192 9.21 -4.16 -9.18
CA ARG A 192 9.34 -5.61 -8.97
C ARG A 192 9.35 -6.37 -10.28
N LEU A 193 8.37 -6.09 -11.13
CA LEU A 193 8.22 -6.74 -12.43
C LEU A 193 9.45 -6.51 -13.32
N LYS A 194 10.06 -5.32 -13.26
CA LYS A 194 11.31 -5.03 -13.97
C LYS A 194 12.50 -5.80 -13.42
N LEU A 195 12.65 -5.85 -12.09
CA LEU A 195 13.68 -6.65 -11.43
C LEU A 195 13.54 -8.13 -11.76
N HIS A 196 12.32 -8.65 -11.76
CA HIS A 196 12.02 -10.02 -12.14
C HIS A 196 12.47 -10.34 -13.57
N GLN A 197 12.25 -9.43 -14.53
CA GLN A 197 12.74 -9.62 -15.91
C GLN A 197 14.28 -9.64 -15.98
N LEU A 198 14.96 -8.82 -15.18
CA LEU A 198 16.42 -8.85 -15.07
C LEU A 198 16.91 -10.17 -14.45
N ASN A 199 16.23 -10.67 -13.42
CA ASN A 199 16.52 -11.97 -12.81
C ASN A 199 16.35 -13.12 -13.79
N GLN A 200 15.27 -13.12 -14.57
CA GLN A 200 15.06 -14.11 -15.62
C GLN A 200 16.19 -14.08 -16.66
N LEU A 201 16.65 -12.88 -17.04
CA LEU A 201 17.78 -12.73 -17.96
C LEU A 201 19.08 -13.28 -17.34
N LEU A 202 19.36 -12.99 -16.06
CA LEU A 202 20.52 -13.55 -15.35
C LEU A 202 20.48 -15.07 -15.23
N HIS A 203 19.34 -15.64 -14.84
CA HIS A 203 19.15 -17.09 -14.79
C HIS A 203 19.33 -17.75 -16.15
N SER A 204 18.92 -17.06 -17.22
CA SER A 204 19.10 -17.53 -18.59
C SER A 204 20.57 -17.57 -18.99
N MET A 205 21.38 -16.60 -18.52
CA MET A 205 22.83 -16.58 -18.71
C MET A 205 23.50 -17.70 -17.90
N LEU A 206 23.11 -17.88 -16.64
CA LEU A 206 23.64 -18.95 -15.78
C LEU A 206 23.37 -20.32 -16.40
N ALA A 207 22.15 -20.57 -16.89
CA ALA A 207 21.80 -21.85 -17.54
C ALA A 207 22.63 -22.15 -18.80
N THR A 208 23.11 -21.12 -19.51
CA THR A 208 23.99 -21.33 -20.68
C THR A 208 25.45 -21.54 -20.30
N MET A 209 25.87 -21.09 -19.12
CA MET A 209 27.26 -21.18 -18.64
C MET A 209 27.53 -22.46 -17.84
N THR A 210 26.53 -22.99 -17.12
CA THR A 210 26.66 -24.19 -16.28
C THR A 210 25.67 -25.31 -16.70
N PRO A 211 26.02 -26.16 -17.68
CA PRO A 211 25.16 -27.27 -18.12
C PRO A 211 24.93 -28.34 -17.05
N GLU A 212 25.86 -28.48 -16.10
CA GLU A 212 25.90 -29.61 -15.14
C GLU A 212 25.11 -29.39 -13.84
N SER A 213 24.64 -28.18 -13.52
CA SER A 213 23.80 -27.93 -12.32
C SER A 213 22.36 -28.44 -12.43
N SER A 214 22.06 -29.18 -13.50
CA SER A 214 20.73 -29.60 -13.94
C SER A 214 19.95 -30.46 -12.94
N LEU A 215 20.61 -31.11 -11.98
CA LEU A 215 19.93 -31.95 -10.97
C LEU A 215 19.26 -31.14 -9.84
N HIS A 216 19.85 -30.04 -9.38
CA HIS A 216 19.23 -29.20 -8.34
C HIS A 216 18.10 -28.32 -8.92
N LYS A 217 18.22 -27.97 -10.20
CA LYS A 217 17.30 -27.06 -10.90
C LYS A 217 15.98 -27.74 -11.34
N ARG A 218 15.98 -29.05 -11.53
CA ARG A 218 14.82 -29.84 -11.98
C ARG A 218 13.64 -29.78 -11.00
N PHE A 219 13.91 -29.51 -9.71
CA PHE A 219 12.87 -29.34 -8.69
C PHE A 219 12.22 -27.95 -8.64
N LEU A 220 12.85 -26.90 -9.19
CA LEU A 220 12.32 -25.52 -9.22
C LEU A 220 11.57 -25.19 -10.52
N GLN A 221 11.79 -25.97 -11.58
CA GLN A 221 11.36 -25.65 -12.94
C GLN A 221 9.86 -25.90 -13.20
N THR A 222 9.26 -26.89 -12.53
CA THR A 222 7.90 -27.40 -12.82
C THR A 222 6.77 -26.39 -12.57
N LYS A 223 7.03 -25.24 -11.94
CA LYS A 223 6.00 -24.22 -11.62
C LYS A 223 5.95 -23.04 -12.60
N ASN A 224 6.99 -22.83 -13.41
CA ASN A 224 7.16 -21.61 -14.22
C ASN A 224 6.94 -21.82 -15.74
N ASP A 225 6.67 -23.05 -16.18
CA ASP A 225 6.71 -23.41 -17.60
C ASP A 225 5.55 -22.85 -18.45
N PHE A 226 4.46 -22.37 -17.85
CA PHE A 226 3.30 -21.87 -18.61
C PHE A 226 3.49 -20.43 -19.16
N GLU A 227 4.35 -19.60 -18.57
CA GLU A 227 4.62 -18.23 -19.06
C GLU A 227 5.86 -18.15 -19.97
N ASN A 228 6.71 -19.17 -19.94
CA ASN A 228 8.07 -19.12 -20.49
C ASN A 228 8.13 -19.32 -22.01
N ASN A 229 7.10 -19.90 -22.62
CA ASN A 229 7.12 -20.36 -24.02
C ASN A 229 7.27 -19.23 -25.06
N LYS A 230 7.08 -17.97 -24.66
CA LYS A 230 7.27 -16.79 -25.53
C LYS A 230 8.67 -16.16 -25.42
N PHE A 231 9.42 -16.48 -24.37
CA PHE A 231 10.75 -15.91 -24.11
C PHE A 231 11.87 -16.70 -24.80
N TRP A 232 11.71 -18.01 -24.95
CA TRP A 232 12.72 -18.90 -25.56
C TRP A 232 12.89 -18.70 -27.08
N SER A 233 11.91 -18.10 -27.78
CA SER A 233 11.98 -17.91 -29.24
C SER A 233 12.84 -16.73 -29.70
N PHE A 234 13.43 -15.94 -28.79
CA PHE A 234 14.32 -14.81 -29.15
C PHE A 234 15.82 -15.15 -29.04
N ARG A 235 16.13 -16.44 -28.86
CA ARG A 235 17.45 -16.94 -28.53
C ARG A 235 18.12 -17.48 -29.78
N ASN A 236 18.96 -16.67 -30.43
CA ASN A 236 20.08 -17.22 -31.19
C ASN A 236 21.33 -16.34 -31.06
N GLU A 237 22.44 -17.03 -30.78
CA GLU A 237 23.85 -16.72 -31.03
C GLU A 237 24.48 -15.49 -30.36
N GLN A 238 25.26 -15.69 -29.29
CA GLN A 238 26.55 -14.99 -29.12
C GLN A 238 27.37 -15.55 -27.95
N GLY A 239 28.66 -15.78 -28.21
CA GLY A 239 29.65 -16.32 -27.26
C GLY A 239 30.06 -15.37 -26.12
N SER A 240 31.15 -15.71 -25.43
CA SER A 240 31.65 -15.08 -24.18
C SER A 240 31.60 -13.53 -24.16
N HIS A 241 31.95 -12.86 -25.26
CA HIS A 241 31.89 -11.38 -25.37
C HIS A 241 30.47 -10.80 -25.29
N GLY A 242 29.46 -11.55 -25.75
CA GLY A 242 28.05 -11.19 -25.64
C GLY A 242 27.55 -11.24 -24.20
N ASN A 243 28.07 -12.16 -23.38
CA ASN A 243 27.68 -12.28 -21.98
C ASN A 243 28.20 -11.12 -21.13
N THR A 244 29.42 -10.63 -21.38
CA THR A 244 29.95 -9.40 -20.74
C THR A 244 29.10 -8.16 -21.06
N ASN A 245 28.69 -8.00 -22.32
CA ASN A 245 27.82 -6.88 -22.72
C ASN A 245 26.41 -6.99 -22.12
N LYS A 246 25.87 -8.20 -21.97
CA LYS A 246 24.59 -8.45 -21.30
C LYS A 246 24.65 -8.08 -19.82
N ILE A 247 25.66 -8.54 -19.07
CA ILE A 247 25.78 -8.22 -17.65
C ILE A 247 25.98 -6.72 -17.43
N ARG A 248 26.76 -6.04 -18.28
CA ARG A 248 26.91 -4.57 -18.26
C ARG A 248 25.57 -3.87 -18.48
N SER A 249 24.75 -4.37 -19.40
CA SER A 249 23.41 -3.84 -19.67
C SER A 249 22.47 -4.03 -18.47
N ILE A 250 22.47 -5.21 -17.85
CA ILE A 250 21.67 -5.52 -16.65
C ILE A 250 22.05 -4.60 -15.49
N LYS A 251 23.35 -4.44 -15.24
CA LYS A 251 23.90 -3.55 -14.22
C LYS A 251 23.44 -2.10 -14.40
N GLN A 252 23.46 -1.59 -15.63
CA GLN A 252 22.95 -0.26 -15.96
C GLN A 252 21.43 -0.14 -15.74
N MET A 253 20.64 -1.18 -16.06
CA MET A 253 19.21 -1.19 -15.78
C MET A 253 18.94 -1.20 -14.27
N HIS A 254 19.72 -1.94 -13.49
CA HIS A 254 19.62 -1.93 -12.03
C HIS A 254 19.84 -0.51 -11.46
N LEU A 255 20.85 0.25 -11.94
CA LEU A 255 21.05 1.65 -11.54
C LEU A 255 19.86 2.55 -11.88
N LYS A 256 19.25 2.35 -13.07
CA LYS A 256 18.04 3.09 -13.45
C LYS A 256 16.87 2.76 -12.53
N ILE A 257 16.69 1.49 -12.16
CA ILE A 257 15.68 1.05 -11.20
C ILE A 257 15.90 1.71 -9.84
N ILE A 258 17.14 1.72 -9.31
CA ILE A 258 17.47 2.42 -8.05
C ILE A 258 17.10 3.90 -8.13
N LYS A 259 17.41 4.58 -9.24
CA LYS A 259 17.02 5.98 -9.44
C LYS A 259 15.50 6.15 -9.39
N ILE A 260 14.74 5.23 -9.97
CA ILE A 260 13.28 5.23 -9.89
C ILE A 260 12.80 5.01 -8.45
N VAL A 261 13.37 4.05 -7.72
CA VAL A 261 13.06 3.78 -6.31
C VAL A 261 13.24 5.02 -5.45
N LYS A 262 14.34 5.77 -5.65
CA LYS A 262 14.58 7.05 -4.95
C LYS A 262 13.48 8.06 -5.22
N VAL A 263 13.08 8.23 -6.49
CA VAL A 263 11.97 9.14 -6.85
C VAL A 263 10.63 8.66 -6.29
N VAL A 264 10.38 7.34 -6.23
CA VAL A 264 9.18 6.76 -5.59
C VAL A 264 9.16 7.09 -4.09
N ASN A 265 10.28 6.87 -3.39
CA ASN A 265 10.40 7.20 -1.96
C ASN A 265 10.24 8.71 -1.72
N ASP A 266 10.78 9.57 -2.59
CA ASP A 266 10.63 11.02 -2.47
C ASP A 266 9.21 11.50 -2.76
N ALA A 267 8.49 10.84 -3.68
CA ALA A 267 7.13 11.19 -4.08
C ALA A 267 6.09 10.70 -3.07
N PHE A 268 6.22 9.46 -2.59
CA PHE A 268 5.22 8.81 -1.74
C PHE A 268 5.64 8.70 -0.28
N GLY A 269 6.89 9.02 0.07
CA GLY A 269 7.43 8.79 1.42
C GLY A 269 6.63 9.47 2.52
N MET A 270 6.17 10.71 2.33
CA MET A 270 5.29 11.37 3.30
C MET A 270 3.90 10.76 3.37
N GLN A 271 3.36 10.41 2.21
CA GLN A 271 2.03 9.83 2.11
C GLN A 271 2.02 8.49 2.87
N ILE A 272 2.99 7.61 2.60
CA ILE A 272 3.13 6.33 3.28
C ILE A 272 3.45 6.50 4.77
N LEU A 273 4.27 7.48 5.15
CA LEU A 273 4.54 7.76 6.57
C LEU A 273 3.25 8.06 7.34
N LEU A 274 2.48 9.05 6.87
CA LEU A 274 1.19 9.44 7.47
C LEU A 274 0.20 8.27 7.47
N LEU A 275 0.20 7.50 6.39
CA LEU A 275 -0.65 6.35 6.20
C LEU A 275 -0.35 5.24 7.22
N MET A 276 0.93 4.91 7.43
CA MET A 276 1.35 3.89 8.40
C MET A 276 1.06 4.34 9.83
N ILE A 277 1.41 5.58 10.19
CA ILE A 277 1.14 6.12 11.54
C ILE A 277 -0.36 6.09 11.85
N THR A 278 -1.19 6.59 10.92
CA THR A 278 -2.65 6.56 11.08
C THR A 278 -3.14 5.12 11.22
N SER A 279 -2.68 4.21 10.36
CA SER A 279 -3.16 2.82 10.41
C SER A 279 -2.81 2.13 11.72
N VAL A 280 -1.62 2.37 12.29
CA VAL A 280 -1.22 1.81 13.59
C VAL A 280 -2.10 2.36 14.72
N ILE A 281 -2.28 3.68 14.80
CA ILE A 281 -3.11 4.32 15.83
C ILE A 281 -4.56 3.82 15.77
N PHE A 282 -5.13 3.76 14.56
CA PHE A 282 -6.50 3.28 14.37
C PHE A 282 -6.62 1.79 14.70
N THR A 283 -5.66 0.96 14.30
CA THR A 283 -5.65 -0.47 14.64
C THR A 283 -5.64 -0.67 16.17
N ILE A 284 -4.79 0.06 16.88
CA ILE A 284 -4.72 0.06 18.35
C ILE A 284 -6.05 0.47 18.97
N THR A 285 -6.66 1.53 18.43
CA THR A 285 -7.94 2.08 18.92
C THR A 285 -9.09 1.07 18.73
N PHE A 286 -9.21 0.44 17.56
CA PHE A 286 -10.25 -0.56 17.32
C PHE A 286 -10.05 -1.82 18.15
N LEU A 287 -8.81 -2.28 18.36
CA LEU A 287 -8.54 -3.41 19.25
C LEU A 287 -8.93 -3.11 20.70
N TYR A 288 -8.69 -1.88 21.18
CA TYR A 288 -9.12 -1.46 22.50
C TYR A 288 -10.66 -1.39 22.61
N ILE A 289 -11.33 -0.82 21.60
CA ILE A 289 -12.80 -0.78 21.54
C ILE A 289 -13.37 -2.22 21.52
N LEU A 290 -12.75 -3.12 20.76
CA LEU A 290 -13.12 -4.53 20.67
C LEU A 290 -13.04 -5.22 22.05
N TYR A 291 -11.93 -5.02 22.77
CA TYR A 291 -11.79 -5.49 24.16
C TYR A 291 -12.93 -4.95 25.03
N ARG A 292 -13.20 -3.64 24.98
CA ARG A 292 -14.23 -3.00 25.81
C ARG A 292 -15.64 -3.52 25.53
N ILE A 293 -15.98 -3.82 24.28
CA ILE A 293 -17.28 -4.36 23.88
C ILE A 293 -17.47 -5.78 24.42
N ILE A 294 -16.44 -6.62 24.37
CA ILE A 294 -16.51 -8.01 24.84
C ILE A 294 -16.76 -8.10 26.36
N TRP A 295 -16.23 -7.15 27.12
CA TRP A 295 -16.37 -7.09 28.58
C TRP A 295 -17.57 -6.26 29.05
N LEU A 296 -18.48 -5.89 28.15
CA LEU A 296 -19.71 -5.17 28.48
C LEU A 296 -20.89 -6.14 28.53
N ASP A 297 -21.76 -6.01 29.53
CA ASP A 297 -22.99 -6.81 29.64
C ASP A 297 -24.04 -6.33 28.63
N LEU A 298 -23.86 -6.70 27.36
CA LEU A 298 -24.77 -6.40 26.26
C LEU A 298 -25.66 -7.60 25.93
N THR A 299 -26.84 -7.33 25.36
CA THR A 299 -27.62 -8.41 24.74
C THR A 299 -26.89 -8.96 23.51
N MET A 300 -27.14 -10.22 23.14
CA MET A 300 -26.48 -10.85 21.99
C MET A 300 -26.70 -10.07 20.68
N ASP A 301 -27.89 -9.50 20.49
CA ASP A 301 -28.21 -8.70 19.30
C ASP A 301 -27.46 -7.37 19.24
N GLU A 302 -27.22 -6.73 20.38
CA GLU A 302 -26.44 -5.48 20.46
C GLU A 302 -24.94 -5.76 20.30
N LEU A 303 -24.47 -6.84 20.93
CA LEU A 303 -23.08 -7.28 20.83
C LEU A 303 -22.70 -7.54 19.36
N ILE A 304 -23.50 -8.32 18.63
CA ILE A 304 -23.21 -8.65 17.22
C ILE A 304 -23.15 -7.38 16.35
N LYS A 305 -24.07 -6.43 16.54
CA LYS A 305 -24.13 -5.20 15.74
C LYS A 305 -22.88 -4.33 15.91
N GLU A 306 -22.42 -4.15 17.15
CA GLU A 306 -21.22 -3.36 17.44
C GLU A 306 -19.93 -4.10 17.03
N LEU A 307 -19.86 -5.39 17.32
CA LEU A 307 -18.69 -6.23 17.07
C LEU A 307 -18.32 -6.26 15.59
N VAL A 308 -19.30 -6.51 14.70
CA VAL A 308 -19.02 -6.65 13.26
C VAL A 308 -18.47 -5.36 12.68
N SER A 309 -19.02 -4.20 13.05
CA SER A 309 -18.55 -2.90 12.56
C SER A 309 -17.09 -2.64 12.96
N VAL A 310 -16.78 -2.84 14.25
CA VAL A 310 -15.43 -2.63 14.78
C VAL A 310 -14.42 -3.60 14.15
N ILE A 311 -14.80 -4.87 13.96
CA ILE A 311 -13.96 -5.86 13.27
C ILE A 311 -13.73 -5.45 11.81
N CYS A 312 -14.75 -4.99 11.09
CA CYS A 312 -14.58 -4.52 9.72
C CYS A 312 -13.58 -3.35 9.66
N TRP A 313 -13.73 -2.34 10.51
CA TRP A 313 -12.79 -1.22 10.58
C TRP A 313 -11.37 -1.68 10.96
N PHE A 314 -11.23 -2.59 11.92
CA PHE A 314 -9.93 -3.17 12.28
C PHE A 314 -9.26 -3.86 11.08
N LEU A 315 -9.99 -4.75 10.40
CA LEU A 315 -9.46 -5.51 9.25
C LEU A 315 -9.01 -4.58 8.12
N VAL A 316 -9.72 -3.47 7.93
CA VAL A 316 -9.36 -2.43 6.97
C VAL A 316 -7.96 -1.88 7.25
N TYR A 317 -7.71 -1.32 8.43
CA TYR A 317 -6.41 -0.69 8.72
C TYR A 317 -5.29 -1.72 8.86
N ALA A 318 -5.59 -2.92 9.37
CA ALA A 318 -4.63 -4.03 9.42
C ALA A 318 -4.23 -4.50 8.01
N SER A 319 -5.20 -4.72 7.12
CA SER A 319 -4.94 -5.17 5.74
C SER A 319 -4.06 -4.19 4.98
N GLN A 320 -4.21 -2.91 5.24
CA GLN A 320 -3.45 -1.84 4.62
C GLN A 320 -1.97 -1.83 5.05
N ILE A 321 -1.69 -2.02 6.34
CA ILE A 321 -0.32 -2.19 6.85
C ILE A 321 0.32 -3.40 6.17
N LEU A 322 -0.39 -4.53 6.14
CA LEU A 322 0.10 -5.77 5.54
C LEU A 322 0.36 -5.62 4.04
N HIS A 323 -0.58 -5.03 3.30
CA HIS A 323 -0.49 -4.88 1.85
C HIS A 323 0.73 -4.06 1.43
N VAL A 324 0.90 -2.86 2.00
CA VAL A 324 2.01 -1.96 1.66
C VAL A 324 3.36 -2.62 1.93
N ASN A 325 3.52 -3.22 3.11
CA ASN A 325 4.77 -3.85 3.51
C ASN A 325 5.06 -5.15 2.73
N HIS A 326 4.03 -5.95 2.44
CA HIS A 326 4.19 -7.17 1.64
C HIS A 326 4.61 -6.86 0.19
N VAL A 327 4.04 -5.82 -0.43
CA VAL A 327 4.42 -5.42 -1.80
C VAL A 327 5.88 -4.95 -1.86
N CYS A 328 6.34 -4.20 -0.85
CA CYS A 328 7.75 -3.80 -0.73
C CYS A 328 8.68 -4.99 -0.44
N ALA A 329 8.34 -5.85 0.53
CA ALA A 329 9.14 -7.03 0.88
C ALA A 329 9.32 -7.97 -0.31
N LYS A 330 8.24 -8.21 -1.07
CA LYS A 330 8.27 -9.02 -2.29
C LYS A 330 9.11 -8.39 -3.41
N THR A 331 9.32 -7.08 -3.38
CA THR A 331 10.22 -6.40 -4.32
C THR A 331 11.67 -6.54 -3.89
N ASN A 332 11.95 -6.41 -2.59
CA ASN A 332 13.27 -6.62 -2.03
C ASN A 332 13.75 -8.07 -2.24
N SER A 333 12.84 -9.06 -2.13
CA SER A 333 13.19 -10.45 -2.39
C SER A 333 13.67 -10.71 -3.82
N GLU A 334 13.14 -9.98 -4.82
CA GLU A 334 13.67 -10.08 -6.20
C GLU A 334 15.13 -9.58 -6.27
N VAL A 335 15.52 -8.60 -5.46
CA VAL A 335 16.92 -8.13 -5.44
C VAL A 335 17.83 -9.10 -4.70
N THR A 336 17.33 -9.78 -3.65
CA THR A 336 18.07 -10.87 -3.01
C THR A 336 18.35 -12.00 -4.00
N ILE A 337 17.32 -12.45 -4.74
CA ILE A 337 17.47 -13.46 -5.80
C ILE A 337 18.50 -13.00 -6.85
N MET A 338 18.47 -11.73 -7.25
CA MET A 338 19.46 -11.16 -8.17
C MET A 338 20.89 -11.35 -7.65
N GLY A 339 21.11 -11.06 -6.36
CA GLY A 339 22.40 -11.21 -5.71
C GLY A 339 22.89 -12.66 -5.70
N ASP A 340 22.02 -13.60 -5.35
CA ASP A 340 22.34 -15.02 -5.31
C ASP A 340 22.77 -15.53 -6.70
N VAL A 341 22.03 -15.17 -7.74
CA VAL A 341 22.35 -15.57 -9.12
C VAL A 341 23.66 -14.95 -9.62
N ILE A 342 23.98 -13.74 -9.20
CA ILE A 342 25.26 -13.09 -9.54
C ILE A 342 26.43 -13.79 -8.85
N CYS A 343 26.25 -14.24 -7.60
CA CYS A 343 27.23 -15.07 -6.91
C CYS A 343 27.44 -16.41 -7.64
N ASP A 344 26.37 -17.06 -8.09
CA ASP A 344 26.45 -18.31 -8.86
C ASP A 344 27.13 -18.13 -10.23
N LEU A 345 27.01 -16.94 -10.83
CA LEU A 345 27.70 -16.59 -12.08
C LEU A 345 29.21 -16.33 -11.90
N TYR A 346 29.69 -16.20 -10.66
CA TYR A 346 31.11 -16.01 -10.36
C TYR A 346 31.84 -17.36 -10.39
N GLU A 347 32.11 -17.86 -11.61
CA GLU A 347 32.84 -19.12 -11.79
C GLU A 347 34.30 -18.88 -12.21
N PRO A 348 35.29 -19.58 -11.63
CA PRO A 348 36.72 -19.40 -11.96
C PRO A 348 37.07 -19.64 -13.44
N SER A 349 36.28 -20.46 -14.13
CA SER A 349 36.42 -20.80 -15.55
C SER A 349 36.05 -19.67 -16.52
N THR A 350 35.42 -18.60 -16.03
CA THR A 350 34.99 -17.45 -16.86
C THR A 350 36.13 -16.46 -17.14
N SER A 351 35.95 -15.64 -18.19
CA SER A 351 36.96 -14.65 -18.57
C SER A 351 37.21 -13.61 -17.47
N ASN A 352 38.45 -13.12 -17.38
CA ASN A 352 38.82 -12.10 -16.39
C ASN A 352 37.97 -10.82 -16.49
N GLU A 353 37.59 -10.41 -17.71
CA GLU A 353 36.72 -9.26 -17.94
C GLU A 353 35.29 -9.50 -17.41
N PHE A 354 34.71 -10.66 -17.69
CA PHE A 354 33.37 -11.02 -17.19
C PHE A 354 33.37 -11.05 -15.66
N ARG A 355 34.38 -11.67 -15.06
CA ARG A 355 34.53 -11.75 -13.60
C ARG A 355 34.70 -10.38 -12.95
N ALA A 356 35.42 -9.47 -13.60
CA ALA A 356 35.54 -8.08 -13.15
C ALA A 356 34.19 -7.35 -13.17
N GLU A 357 33.36 -7.56 -14.20
CA GLU A 357 32.03 -6.97 -14.29
C GLU A 357 31.06 -7.55 -13.25
N ILE A 358 31.10 -8.87 -13.00
CA ILE A 358 30.35 -9.53 -11.91
C ILE A 358 30.74 -8.94 -10.56
N ARG A 359 32.04 -8.85 -10.24
CA ARG A 359 32.51 -8.24 -8.99
C ARG A 359 32.02 -6.80 -8.83
N ASN A 360 32.11 -6.01 -9.90
CA ASN A 360 31.60 -4.63 -9.88
C ASN A 360 30.08 -4.58 -9.67
N PHE A 361 29.34 -5.54 -10.21
CA PHE A 361 27.90 -5.60 -10.02
C PHE A 361 27.53 -6.04 -8.59
N THR A 362 28.21 -7.04 -8.03
CA THR A 362 28.06 -7.41 -6.61
C THR A 362 28.31 -6.21 -5.70
N LEU A 363 29.40 -5.46 -5.92
CA LEU A 363 29.67 -4.22 -5.17
C LEU A 363 28.53 -3.21 -5.33
N GLN A 364 27.98 -3.04 -6.53
CA GLN A 364 26.85 -2.14 -6.76
C GLN A 364 25.59 -2.57 -6.02
N LEU A 365 25.27 -3.86 -5.97
CA LEU A 365 24.12 -4.38 -5.21
C LEU A 365 24.23 -4.08 -3.72
N ILE A 366 25.44 -4.23 -3.17
CA ILE A 366 25.74 -3.93 -1.76
C ILE A 366 25.67 -2.42 -1.50
N GLN A 367 26.27 -1.61 -2.37
CA GLN A 367 26.36 -0.15 -2.16
C GLN A 367 25.06 0.59 -2.46
N ASN A 368 24.19 0.04 -3.30
CA ASN A 368 22.93 0.68 -3.71
C ASN A 368 21.76 -0.30 -3.56
N PRO A 369 21.36 -0.64 -2.33
CA PRO A 369 20.26 -1.55 -2.11
C PRO A 369 18.94 -0.91 -2.57
N VAL A 370 18.06 -1.73 -3.16
CA VAL A 370 16.68 -1.32 -3.43
C VAL A 370 15.91 -1.40 -2.11
N VAL A 371 15.63 -0.24 -1.52
CA VAL A 371 14.90 -0.13 -0.26
C VAL A 371 13.78 0.89 -0.42
N PHE A 372 12.57 0.48 -0.04
CA PHE A 372 11.43 1.39 0.06
C PHE A 372 11.34 1.94 1.48
N THR A 373 11.35 3.26 1.61
CA THR A 373 11.39 3.91 2.92
C THR A 373 10.32 5.01 3.03
N ALA A 374 9.83 5.21 4.25
CA ALA A 374 8.96 6.33 4.57
C ALA A 374 9.82 7.52 5.03
N ARG A 375 10.25 8.38 4.10
CA ARG A 375 11.15 9.53 4.36
C ARG A 375 12.47 9.17 5.08
N GLY A 376 12.90 7.92 4.99
CA GLY A 376 14.08 7.42 5.70
C GLY A 376 13.87 7.11 7.18
N TYR A 377 12.66 7.25 7.74
CA TYR A 377 12.38 6.89 9.13
C TYR A 377 12.36 5.38 9.37
N PHE A 378 11.78 4.63 8.43
CA PHE A 378 11.75 3.17 8.49
C PHE A 378 11.68 2.54 7.10
N ASN A 379 12.18 1.32 7.01
CA ASN A 379 12.12 0.47 5.84
C ASN A 379 10.78 -0.26 5.80
N LEU A 380 10.18 -0.38 4.62
CA LEU A 380 8.92 -1.09 4.42
C LEU A 380 9.21 -2.54 4.05
N ASP A 381 9.08 -3.45 5.00
CA ASP A 381 9.31 -4.88 4.82
C ASP A 381 8.62 -5.71 5.92
N HIS A 382 8.91 -7.01 5.99
CA HIS A 382 8.37 -7.89 7.03
C HIS A 382 8.90 -7.58 8.44
N THR A 383 10.07 -6.97 8.57
CA THR A 383 10.62 -6.57 9.88
C THR A 383 9.82 -5.40 10.47
N PHE A 384 9.36 -4.47 9.62
CA PHE A 384 8.45 -3.41 10.05
C PHE A 384 7.11 -3.97 10.55
N ILE A 385 6.55 -4.99 9.90
CA ILE A 385 5.32 -5.65 10.37
C ILE A 385 5.52 -6.23 11.78
N GLN A 386 6.65 -6.92 12.01
CA GLN A 386 6.97 -7.48 13.33
C GLN A 386 7.06 -6.38 14.41
N ALA A 387 7.76 -5.28 14.11
CA ALA A 387 7.87 -4.14 15.02
C ALA A 387 6.52 -3.48 15.33
N VAL A 388 5.66 -3.35 14.31
CA VAL A 388 4.30 -2.81 14.46
C VAL A 388 3.43 -3.72 15.32
N ILE A 389 3.48 -5.05 15.14
CA ILE A 389 2.73 -6.00 15.97
C ILE A 389 3.15 -5.89 17.44
N GLY A 390 4.46 -5.80 17.71
CA GLY A 390 4.97 -5.58 19.06
C GLY A 390 4.44 -4.27 19.66
N THR A 391 4.52 -3.18 18.90
CA THR A 391 4.03 -1.86 19.30
C THR A 391 2.53 -1.87 19.61
N ILE A 392 1.71 -2.45 18.73
CA ILE A 392 0.26 -2.59 18.92
C ILE A 392 -0.03 -3.36 20.21
N THR A 393 0.66 -4.48 20.43
CA THR A 393 0.47 -5.33 21.61
C THR A 393 0.82 -4.59 22.90
N THR A 394 1.97 -3.92 22.95
CA THR A 394 2.42 -3.16 24.12
C THR A 394 1.46 -2.04 24.47
N TYR A 395 1.08 -1.20 23.50
CA TYR A 395 0.13 -0.10 23.76
C TYR A 395 -1.27 -0.60 24.10
N LEU A 396 -1.71 -1.71 23.52
CA LEU A 396 -2.99 -2.32 23.88
C LEU A 396 -3.01 -2.76 25.35
N ILE A 397 -1.96 -3.47 25.81
CA ILE A 397 -1.85 -3.88 27.23
C ILE A 397 -1.87 -2.66 28.15
N ILE A 398 -1.11 -1.61 27.82
CA ILE A 398 -1.07 -0.38 28.61
C ILE A 398 -2.45 0.26 28.69
N MET A 399 -3.16 0.42 27.57
CA MET A 399 -4.51 1.01 27.58
C MET A 399 -5.52 0.16 28.37
N ILE A 400 -5.40 -1.16 28.32
CA ILE A 400 -6.25 -2.06 29.12
C ILE A 400 -5.98 -1.84 30.61
N GLN A 401 -4.72 -1.91 31.04
CA GLN A 401 -4.32 -1.72 32.43
C GLN A 401 -4.74 -0.36 32.97
N VAL A 402 -4.44 0.72 32.25
CA VAL A 402 -4.83 2.08 32.64
C VAL A 402 -6.36 2.21 32.69
N GLY A 403 -7.06 1.65 31.70
CA GLY A 403 -8.52 1.70 31.63
C GLY A 403 -9.21 0.99 32.80
N ASP A 404 -8.69 -0.16 33.24
CA ASP A 404 -9.28 -0.92 34.35
C ASP A 404 -8.94 -0.32 35.72
N VAL A 405 -7.76 0.29 35.88
CA VAL A 405 -7.41 1.07 37.08
C VAL A 405 -8.36 2.25 37.27
N THR A 406 -8.66 3.00 36.19
CA THR A 406 -9.59 4.13 36.26
C THR A 406 -10.99 3.68 36.70
N LYS A 407 -11.51 2.56 36.17
CA LYS A 407 -12.81 2.01 36.60
C LYS A 407 -12.83 1.70 38.11
N SER A 408 -11.76 1.07 38.61
CA SER A 408 -11.65 0.71 40.02
C SER A 408 -11.64 1.94 40.93
N GLN A 409 -10.96 3.01 40.53
CA GLN A 409 -10.93 4.27 41.28
C GLN A 409 -12.30 4.96 41.28
N THR A 410 -12.97 5.06 40.13
CA THR A 410 -14.31 5.67 40.05
C THR A 410 -15.34 4.93 40.89
N ALA A 411 -15.30 3.59 40.91
CA ALA A 411 -16.18 2.78 41.75
C ALA A 411 -15.97 3.04 43.26
N LYS A 412 -14.71 3.24 43.69
CA LYS A 412 -14.38 3.57 45.09
C LYS A 412 -14.87 4.96 45.50
N THR A 413 -14.73 5.96 44.63
CA THR A 413 -15.20 7.33 44.92
C THR A 413 -16.72 7.39 45.05
N LEU A 414 -17.45 6.72 44.16
CA LEU A 414 -18.92 6.66 44.22
C LEU A 414 -19.44 5.98 45.49
N ASN A 415 -18.79 4.90 45.93
CA ASN A 415 -19.17 4.22 47.17
C ASN A 415 -18.95 5.11 48.41
N ASN A 416 -17.84 5.85 48.45
CA ASN A 416 -17.55 6.77 49.56
C ASN A 416 -18.54 7.95 49.61
N GLU A 417 -18.95 8.51 48.46
CA GLU A 417 -19.96 9.57 48.41
C GLU A 417 -21.36 9.08 48.81
N SER A 418 -21.73 7.83 48.47
CA SER A 418 -23.00 7.26 48.93
C SER A 418 -23.03 7.00 50.44
N ASP A 419 -21.89 6.65 51.04
CA ASP A 419 -21.78 6.45 52.48
C ASP A 419 -21.83 7.80 53.24
N GLU A 420 -21.33 8.89 52.66
CA GLU A 420 -21.42 10.24 53.25
C GLU A 420 -22.83 10.86 53.19
N ILE A 421 -23.69 10.45 52.25
CA ILE A 421 -25.08 10.96 52.12
C ILE A 421 -26.06 10.21 53.05
N LEU A 422 -25.65 9.07 53.62
CA LEU A 422 -26.44 8.22 54.50
C LEU A 422 -26.24 8.51 56.01
N PHE A 423 -25.45 9.53 56.35
CA PHE A 423 -25.30 10.12 57.68
C PHE A 423 -25.86 11.54 57.71
#